data_AF-A0A3N5UF45-F1
#
_entry.id   AF-A0A3N5UF45-F1
#
_cell.length_a   1.000
_cell.length_b   1.000
_cell.length_c   1.000
_cell.angle_alpha   90.00
_cell.angle_beta   90.00
_cell.angle_gamma   90.00
#
_symmetry.space_group_name_H-M   'P 1'
#
loop_
_entity.id
_entity.type
_entity.pdbx_description
1 polymer ?
#
loop_
_entity_poly.entity_id
_entity_poly.type
_entity_poly.pdbx_seq_one_letter_code
_entity_poly.pdbx_strand_id
1 'polypeptide(L)'
;MFDELRGAVKRILQQSQAPKSLPQIRKELAGSFHISSKDLGALLDEMTTIGEIFSWPQKKFWDRDPRTVLPDLILTFMAKSQVATASKIKTNLKLPLEMVQTALNELVDGGRLHLWQPGKAPYFCLSEPRKTALETILTALAAGPLTEKELIAWVRKRLPGYQGNDLNEHLSYSKQVYEYPKYGKIKTKYGLKPPEPGPYLVKAIQEIATVQRLLAPFQISREAIHDALGRELGLEPKTRGLAKDQSKAETAPHEAEALLLKTMTRLQPPGQRRALVSIRELRRSVELAKSVFDHIVLSLAIQGRVALHHHDFPSSLSPNERDELVRDEQGTYYVGIVPKETP
;
A
#
# COMPACT_ATOMS: atom_id res chain seq x y z
N MET A 1 -19.97 -50.72 39.74
CA MET A 1 -18.59 -50.29 40.05
C MET A 1 -17.84 -49.79 38.80
N PHE A 2 -17.80 -50.53 37.68
CA PHE A 2 -17.12 -50.06 36.45
C PHE A 2 -17.75 -48.78 35.85
N ASP A 3 -19.09 -48.64 35.91
CA ASP A 3 -19.76 -47.43 35.40
C ASP A 3 -19.44 -46.18 36.23
N GLU A 4 -19.33 -46.31 37.56
CA GLU A 4 -18.96 -45.21 38.45
C GLU A 4 -17.53 -44.76 38.20
N LEU A 5 -16.62 -45.71 37.98
CA LEU A 5 -15.23 -45.44 37.62
C LEU A 5 -15.15 -44.76 36.25
N ARG A 6 -15.85 -45.27 35.24
CA ARG A 6 -15.95 -44.65 33.89
C ARG A 6 -16.46 -43.20 33.99
N GLY A 7 -17.51 -42.98 34.78
CA GLY A 7 -18.04 -41.64 35.07
C GLY A 7 -17.06 -40.72 35.81
N ALA A 8 -16.22 -41.26 36.70
CA ALA A 8 -15.16 -40.51 37.36
C ALA A 8 -14.02 -40.14 36.38
N VAL A 9 -13.56 -41.07 35.55
CA VAL A 9 -12.56 -40.80 34.49
C VAL A 9 -13.04 -39.70 33.55
N LYS A 10 -14.30 -39.80 33.07
CA LYS A 10 -14.87 -38.83 32.15
C LYS A 10 -14.92 -37.43 32.76
N ARG A 11 -15.35 -37.30 34.02
CA ARG A 11 -15.36 -36.02 34.75
C ARG A 11 -13.96 -35.41 34.88
N ILE A 12 -12.96 -36.22 35.21
CA ILE A 12 -11.55 -35.77 35.30
C ILE A 12 -11.07 -35.22 33.96
N LEU A 13 -11.37 -35.91 32.85
CA LEU A 13 -10.94 -35.47 31.52
C LEU A 13 -11.70 -34.22 31.05
N GLN A 14 -13.01 -34.16 31.28
CA GLN A 14 -13.86 -32.99 30.95
C GLN A 14 -13.45 -31.71 31.68
N GLN A 15 -13.02 -31.84 32.94
CA GLN A 15 -12.52 -30.71 33.72
C GLN A 15 -11.10 -30.30 33.33
N SER A 16 -10.40 -31.12 32.55
CA SER A 16 -9.02 -30.82 32.17
C SER A 16 -8.94 -29.88 30.97
N GLN A 17 -8.02 -28.93 31.04
CA GLN A 17 -7.67 -28.04 29.93
C GLN A 17 -6.68 -28.67 28.94
N ALA A 18 -6.14 -29.85 29.25
CA ALA A 18 -5.14 -30.52 28.42
C ALA A 18 -5.25 -32.05 28.54
N PRO A 19 -4.78 -32.80 27.52
CA PRO A 19 -4.75 -34.25 27.57
C PRO A 19 -3.90 -34.77 28.74
N LYS A 20 -4.42 -35.77 29.45
CA LYS A 20 -3.75 -36.38 30.62
C LYS A 20 -3.15 -37.73 30.27
N SER A 21 -2.00 -38.05 30.85
CA SER A 21 -1.41 -39.39 30.78
C SER A 21 -2.06 -40.34 31.79
N LEU A 22 -1.95 -41.66 31.56
CA LEU A 22 -2.47 -42.68 32.48
C LEU A 22 -2.02 -42.48 33.95
N PRO A 23 -0.74 -42.18 34.26
CA PRO A 23 -0.33 -41.88 35.63
C PRO A 23 -1.00 -40.65 36.24
N GLN A 24 -1.28 -39.61 35.45
CA GLN A 24 -1.97 -38.41 35.91
C GLN A 24 -3.42 -38.71 36.25
N ILE A 25 -4.12 -39.43 35.36
CA ILE A 25 -5.50 -39.88 35.57
C ILE A 25 -5.57 -40.75 36.84
N ARG A 26 -4.65 -41.72 36.98
CA ARG A 26 -4.57 -42.58 38.17
C ARG A 26 -4.37 -41.77 39.46
N LYS A 27 -3.46 -40.78 39.44
CA LYS A 27 -3.19 -39.93 40.60
C LYS A 27 -4.43 -39.13 41.02
N GLU A 28 -5.21 -38.64 40.07
CA GLU A 28 -6.43 -37.86 40.34
C GLU A 28 -7.61 -38.76 40.77
N LEU A 29 -7.63 -40.02 40.35
CA LEU A 29 -8.61 -41.02 40.81
C LEU A 29 -8.31 -41.59 42.21
N ALA A 30 -7.06 -41.54 42.65
CA ALA A 30 -6.59 -42.25 43.85
C ALA A 30 -7.32 -41.86 45.15
N GLY A 31 -8.02 -40.72 45.17
CA GLY A 31 -8.87 -40.30 46.29
C GLY A 31 -10.19 -41.07 46.40
N SER A 32 -10.63 -41.79 45.36
CA SER A 32 -11.94 -42.45 45.32
C SER A 32 -11.90 -43.89 44.81
N PHE A 33 -10.86 -44.29 44.07
CA PHE A 33 -10.76 -45.63 43.49
C PHE A 33 -9.33 -46.19 43.59
N HIS A 34 -9.20 -47.44 44.01
CA HIS A 34 -7.93 -48.16 44.01
C HIS A 34 -7.87 -49.10 42.80
N ILE A 35 -7.30 -48.62 41.69
CA ILE A 35 -7.18 -49.38 40.44
C ILE A 35 -5.71 -49.57 40.04
N SER A 36 -5.39 -50.75 39.50
CA SER A 36 -4.07 -51.03 38.93
C SER A 36 -3.85 -50.23 37.65
N SER A 37 -2.59 -49.92 37.30
CA SER A 37 -2.30 -49.23 36.04
C SER A 37 -2.74 -50.04 34.81
N LYS A 38 -2.75 -51.37 34.90
CA LYS A 38 -3.15 -52.27 33.81
C LYS A 38 -4.65 -52.18 33.55
N ASP A 39 -5.45 -52.26 34.62
CA ASP A 39 -6.91 -52.23 34.51
C ASP A 39 -7.40 -50.85 34.07
N LEU A 40 -6.77 -49.77 34.57
CA LEU A 40 -7.07 -48.41 34.10
C LEU A 40 -6.71 -48.24 32.62
N GLY A 41 -5.59 -48.82 32.17
CA GLY A 41 -5.21 -48.81 30.76
C GLY A 41 -6.25 -49.50 29.88
N ALA A 42 -6.67 -50.70 30.25
CA ALA A 42 -7.69 -51.45 29.54
C ALA A 42 -9.02 -50.69 29.47
N LEU A 43 -9.45 -50.06 30.57
CA LEU A 43 -10.65 -49.23 30.60
C LEU A 43 -10.53 -48.02 29.66
N LEU A 44 -9.39 -47.32 29.65
CA LEU A 44 -9.17 -46.16 28.77
C LEU A 44 -9.18 -46.56 27.29
N ASP A 45 -8.60 -47.71 26.95
CA ASP A 45 -8.63 -48.26 25.59
C ASP A 45 -10.05 -48.63 25.17
N GLU A 46 -10.84 -49.23 26.07
CA GLU A 46 -12.26 -49.54 25.84
C GLU A 46 -13.09 -48.26 25.64
N MET A 47 -12.95 -47.26 26.52
CA MET A 47 -13.62 -45.97 26.40
C MET A 47 -13.24 -45.24 25.10
N THR A 48 -11.98 -45.37 24.66
CA THR A 48 -11.52 -44.81 23.36
C THR A 48 -12.16 -45.54 22.18
N THR A 49 -12.30 -46.86 22.27
CA THR A 49 -12.91 -47.69 21.23
C THR A 49 -14.40 -47.36 21.03
N ILE A 50 -15.11 -47.06 22.13
CA ILE A 50 -16.53 -46.67 22.11
C ILE A 50 -16.72 -45.18 21.74
N GLY A 51 -15.63 -44.41 21.67
CA GLY A 51 -15.68 -42.98 21.32
C GLY A 51 -16.14 -42.07 22.47
N GLU A 52 -16.07 -42.54 23.72
CA GLU A 52 -16.38 -41.70 24.89
C GLU A 52 -15.27 -40.72 25.23
N ILE A 53 -14.03 -41.10 24.91
CA ILE A 53 -12.81 -40.30 25.06
C ILE A 53 -11.95 -40.51 23.82
N PHE A 54 -10.94 -39.67 23.65
CA PHE A 54 -10.04 -39.71 22.51
C PHE A 54 -8.61 -39.96 22.96
N SER A 55 -7.93 -40.80 22.19
CA SER A 55 -6.49 -41.02 22.29
C SER A 55 -5.73 -39.82 21.74
N TRP A 56 -4.77 -39.32 22.51
CA TRP A 56 -3.85 -38.26 22.16
C TRP A 56 -2.42 -38.81 22.07
N PRO A 57 -1.55 -38.16 21.26
CA PRO A 57 -0.15 -38.54 21.15
C PRO A 57 0.56 -38.66 22.51
N GLN A 58 1.55 -39.55 22.58
CA GLN A 58 2.29 -39.88 23.81
C GLN A 58 1.44 -40.64 24.86
N LYS A 59 0.48 -41.46 24.42
CA LYS A 59 -0.41 -42.27 25.29
C LYS A 59 -1.15 -41.40 26.31
N LYS A 60 -1.70 -40.29 25.82
CA LYS A 60 -2.56 -39.39 26.60
C LYS A 60 -4.01 -39.58 26.19
N PHE A 61 -4.92 -39.12 27.03
CA PHE A 61 -6.35 -39.24 26.83
C PHE A 61 -7.02 -37.91 27.15
N TRP A 62 -8.09 -37.60 26.43
CA TRP A 62 -8.94 -36.42 26.68
C TRP A 62 -10.38 -36.68 26.25
N ASP A 63 -11.32 -35.86 26.70
CA ASP A 63 -12.74 -35.95 26.32
C ASP A 63 -13.03 -35.28 24.96
N ARG A 64 -12.04 -34.59 24.38
CA ARG A 64 -12.18 -33.87 23.11
C ARG A 64 -11.37 -34.52 22.00
N ASP A 65 -11.96 -34.57 20.81
CA ASP A 65 -11.29 -35.08 19.61
C ASP A 65 -10.10 -34.15 19.27
N PRO A 66 -8.87 -34.69 19.14
CA PRO A 66 -7.75 -33.88 18.69
C PRO A 66 -8.00 -33.19 17.35
N ARG A 67 -8.77 -33.79 16.43
CA ARG A 67 -9.05 -33.20 15.12
C ARG A 67 -9.87 -31.91 15.22
N THR A 68 -10.82 -31.86 16.15
CA THR A 68 -11.68 -30.68 16.33
C THR A 68 -11.01 -29.56 17.13
N VAL A 69 -10.13 -29.92 18.08
CA VAL A 69 -9.49 -28.93 18.98
C VAL A 69 -8.18 -28.40 18.42
N LEU A 70 -7.48 -29.17 17.58
CA LEU A 70 -6.17 -28.81 17.05
C LEU A 70 -6.16 -27.49 16.26
N PRO A 71 -7.14 -27.18 15.38
CA PRO A 71 -7.17 -25.89 14.69
C PRO A 71 -7.09 -24.69 15.64
N ASP A 72 -7.85 -24.70 16.74
CA ASP A 72 -7.85 -23.59 17.70
C ASP A 72 -6.57 -23.54 18.55
N LEU A 73 -5.96 -24.69 18.86
CA LEU A 73 -4.64 -24.73 19.50
C LEU A 73 -3.55 -24.16 18.60
N ILE A 74 -3.59 -24.46 17.30
CA ILE A 74 -2.68 -23.88 16.31
C ILE A 74 -2.88 -22.37 16.25
N LEU A 75 -4.11 -21.88 16.13
CA LEU A 75 -4.38 -20.43 16.07
C LEU A 75 -3.95 -19.71 17.35
N THR A 76 -4.16 -20.31 18.52
CA THR A 76 -3.68 -19.78 19.80
C THR A 76 -2.16 -19.71 19.85
N PHE A 77 -1.47 -20.71 19.31
CA PHE A 77 -0.02 -20.69 19.16
C PHE A 77 0.44 -19.59 18.18
N MET A 78 -0.22 -19.47 17.03
CA MET A 78 0.10 -18.47 16.00
C MET A 78 -0.18 -17.03 16.45
N ALA A 79 -1.14 -16.82 17.35
CA ALA A 79 -1.38 -15.52 17.97
C ALA A 79 -0.17 -15.04 18.80
N LYS A 80 0.63 -15.98 19.33
CA LYS A 80 1.88 -15.70 20.06
C LYS A 80 3.11 -15.70 19.16
N SER A 81 3.08 -16.49 18.08
CA SER A 81 4.17 -16.60 17.10
C SER A 81 3.69 -16.10 15.75
N GLN A 82 4.00 -14.84 15.40
CA GLN A 82 3.58 -14.20 14.14
C GLN A 82 3.74 -15.09 12.90
N VAL A 83 4.85 -15.84 12.84
CA VAL A 83 5.16 -16.77 11.75
C VAL A 83 5.77 -18.06 12.31
N ALA A 84 5.41 -19.22 11.75
CA ALA A 84 5.99 -20.51 12.13
C ALA A 84 5.93 -21.55 11.00
N THR A 85 6.86 -22.52 11.02
CA THR A 85 6.79 -23.71 10.16
C THR A 85 5.98 -24.81 10.82
N ALA A 86 5.48 -25.78 10.04
CA ALA A 86 4.77 -26.95 10.58
C ALA A 86 5.62 -27.70 11.63
N SER A 87 6.94 -27.82 11.42
CA SER A 87 7.87 -28.45 12.37
C SER A 87 7.98 -27.69 13.69
N LYS A 88 7.97 -26.34 13.66
CA LYS A 88 7.98 -25.50 14.86
C LYS A 88 6.67 -25.65 15.64
N ILE A 89 5.53 -25.66 14.95
CA ILE A 89 4.20 -25.87 15.55
C ILE A 89 4.14 -27.26 16.20
N LYS A 90 4.53 -28.31 15.45
CA LYS A 90 4.66 -29.70 15.93
C LYS A 90 5.45 -29.79 17.23
N THR A 91 6.65 -29.20 17.27
CA THR A 91 7.53 -29.24 18.44
C THR A 91 6.92 -28.53 19.65
N ASN A 92 6.27 -27.39 19.44
CA ASN A 92 5.63 -26.63 20.53
C ASN A 92 4.39 -27.34 21.08
N LEU A 93 3.55 -27.90 20.21
CA LEU A 93 2.33 -28.60 20.61
C LEU A 93 2.57 -30.05 21.05
N LYS A 94 3.77 -30.61 20.78
CA LYS A 94 4.15 -32.00 21.05
C LYS A 94 3.24 -33.02 20.36
N LEU A 95 2.86 -32.73 19.11
CA LEU A 95 1.96 -33.56 18.29
C LEU A 95 2.72 -34.19 17.10
N PRO A 96 2.19 -35.26 16.47
CA PRO A 96 2.70 -35.78 15.21
C PRO A 96 2.60 -34.76 14.09
N LEU A 97 3.54 -34.81 13.13
CA LEU A 97 3.56 -33.86 12.03
C LEU A 97 2.31 -34.00 11.14
N GLU A 98 1.87 -35.23 10.87
CA GLU A 98 0.72 -35.50 10.00
C GLU A 98 -0.58 -34.85 10.50
N MET A 99 -0.83 -34.92 11.82
CA MET A 99 -2.00 -34.28 12.43
C MET A 99 -1.93 -32.76 12.31
N VAL A 100 -0.75 -32.19 12.58
CA VAL A 100 -0.52 -30.75 12.45
C VAL A 100 -0.68 -30.31 11.00
N GLN A 101 -0.14 -31.06 10.03
CA GLN A 101 -0.23 -30.73 8.61
C GLN A 101 -1.68 -30.78 8.11
N THR A 102 -2.45 -31.78 8.52
CA THR A 102 -3.88 -31.90 8.18
C THR A 102 -4.66 -30.68 8.68
N ALA A 103 -4.52 -30.34 9.97
CA ALA A 103 -5.20 -29.17 10.54
C ALA A 103 -4.72 -27.84 9.95
N LEU A 104 -3.44 -27.73 9.57
CA LEU A 104 -2.91 -26.54 8.89
C LEU A 104 -3.55 -26.37 7.51
N ASN A 105 -3.68 -27.44 6.73
CA ASN A 105 -4.33 -27.39 5.43
C ASN A 105 -5.80 -26.96 5.58
N GLU A 106 -6.55 -27.54 6.52
CA GLU A 106 -7.93 -27.13 6.82
C GLU A 106 -8.04 -25.64 7.19
N LEU A 107 -7.11 -25.13 8.01
CA LEU A 107 -7.07 -23.71 8.38
C LEU A 107 -6.73 -22.79 7.21
N VAL A 108 -5.87 -23.23 6.29
CA VAL A 108 -5.53 -22.49 5.07
C VAL A 108 -6.70 -22.49 4.09
N ASP A 109 -7.32 -23.64 3.86
CA ASP A 109 -8.50 -23.79 2.99
C ASP A 109 -9.69 -22.98 3.52
N GLY A 110 -9.85 -22.92 4.85
CA GLY A 110 -10.84 -22.08 5.51
C GLY A 110 -10.48 -20.59 5.62
N GLY A 111 -9.34 -20.16 5.07
CA GLY A 111 -8.88 -18.76 5.11
C GLY A 111 -8.57 -18.22 6.52
N ARG A 112 -8.40 -19.10 7.52
CA ARG A 112 -8.04 -18.74 8.91
C ARG A 112 -6.53 -18.64 9.11
N LEU A 113 -5.75 -19.24 8.22
CA LEU A 113 -4.30 -19.08 8.12
C LEU A 113 -3.91 -18.76 6.68
N HIS A 114 -2.79 -18.05 6.54
CA HIS A 114 -2.18 -17.80 5.26
C HIS A 114 -0.85 -18.54 5.14
N LEU A 115 -0.59 -19.00 3.92
CA LEU A 115 0.65 -19.67 3.56
C LEU A 115 1.67 -18.64 3.06
N TRP A 116 2.88 -18.70 3.61
CA TRP A 116 4.02 -17.88 3.25
C TRP A 116 5.18 -18.78 2.82
N GLN A 117 5.52 -18.80 1.53
CA GLN A 117 6.52 -19.72 0.97
C GLN A 117 7.76 -19.03 0.37
N PRO A 118 8.51 -18.21 1.13
CA PRO A 118 9.78 -17.75 0.63
C PRO A 118 10.86 -18.84 0.87
N GLY A 119 10.98 -19.78 -0.07
CA GLY A 119 12.02 -20.83 -0.05
C GLY A 119 11.47 -22.25 0.02
N LYS A 120 12.26 -23.17 0.60
CA LYS A 120 11.99 -24.63 0.54
C LYS A 120 10.89 -25.11 1.49
N ALA A 121 10.68 -24.42 2.61
CA ALA A 121 9.74 -24.83 3.65
C ALA A 121 8.62 -23.79 3.79
N PRO A 122 7.34 -24.21 3.83
CA PRO A 122 6.24 -23.29 4.06
C PRO A 122 6.24 -22.77 5.49
N TYR A 123 6.01 -21.48 5.61
CA TYR A 123 5.64 -20.80 6.82
C TYR A 123 4.13 -20.53 6.81
N PHE A 124 3.55 -20.47 8.00
CA PHE A 124 2.15 -20.14 8.22
C PHE A 124 2.10 -18.85 9.04
N CYS A 125 1.10 -18.02 8.79
CA CYS A 125 0.86 -16.78 9.52
C CYS A 125 -0.64 -16.47 9.59
N LEU A 126 -1.05 -15.70 10.61
CA LEU A 126 -2.47 -15.30 10.79
C LEU A 126 -2.88 -14.17 9.85
N SER A 127 -1.93 -13.32 9.47
CA SER A 127 -2.17 -12.19 8.59
C SER A 127 -1.73 -12.51 7.18
N GLU A 128 -2.39 -11.91 6.18
CA GLU A 128 -1.98 -12.03 4.80
C GLU A 128 -0.50 -11.59 4.63
N PRO A 129 0.39 -12.44 4.08
CA PRO A 129 1.82 -12.16 4.07
C PRO A 129 2.16 -10.91 3.28
N ARG A 130 1.48 -10.69 2.14
CA ARG A 130 1.72 -9.54 1.26
C ARG A 130 1.41 -8.22 1.95
N LYS A 131 0.24 -8.15 2.59
CA LYS A 131 -0.18 -6.98 3.37
C LYS A 131 0.78 -6.72 4.53
N THR A 132 1.11 -7.78 5.29
CA THR A 132 2.06 -7.70 6.40
C THR A 132 3.44 -7.22 5.96
N ALA A 133 3.93 -7.71 4.81
CA ALA A 133 5.21 -7.32 4.24
C ALA A 133 5.21 -5.83 3.83
N LEU A 134 4.16 -5.38 3.14
CA LEU A 134 4.03 -3.98 2.74
C LEU A 134 3.95 -3.04 3.95
N GLU A 135 3.13 -3.34 4.95
CA GLU A 135 3.04 -2.56 6.19
C GLU A 135 4.40 -2.49 6.91
N THR A 136 5.11 -3.62 6.93
CA THR A 136 6.47 -3.76 7.48
C THR A 136 7.47 -2.89 6.70
N ILE A 137 7.42 -2.87 5.37
CA ILE A 137 8.25 -2.00 4.51
C ILE A 137 7.94 -0.53 4.77
N LEU A 138 6.66 -0.13 4.77
CA LEU A 138 6.24 1.26 4.98
C LEU A 138 6.67 1.75 6.37
N THR A 139 6.53 0.90 7.40
CA THR A 139 6.99 1.21 8.76
C THR A 139 8.51 1.41 8.80
N ALA A 140 9.28 0.58 8.10
CA ALA A 140 10.73 0.73 8.03
C ALA A 140 11.14 2.04 7.33
N LEU A 141 10.47 2.38 6.23
CA LEU A 141 10.73 3.58 5.44
C LEU A 141 10.26 4.87 6.11
N ALA A 142 9.34 4.79 7.08
CA ALA A 142 8.95 5.95 7.90
C ALA A 142 10.13 6.51 8.72
N ALA A 143 11.14 5.69 9.03
CA ALA A 143 12.36 6.12 9.70
C ALA A 143 13.37 6.80 8.77
N GLY A 144 13.18 6.69 7.44
CA GLY A 144 14.04 7.29 6.43
C GLY A 144 14.36 6.33 5.28
N PRO A 145 15.08 6.82 4.25
CA PRO A 145 15.39 6.01 3.06
C PRO A 145 16.39 4.89 3.35
N LEU A 146 16.04 3.67 2.95
CA LEU A 146 16.81 2.45 3.21
C LEU A 146 17.28 1.80 1.91
N THR A 147 18.44 1.13 1.94
CA THR A 147 18.89 0.28 0.83
C THR A 147 18.08 -1.01 0.76
N GLU A 148 18.09 -1.68 -0.40
CA GLU A 148 17.43 -2.99 -0.58
C GLU A 148 17.82 -4.01 0.51
N LYS A 149 19.12 -4.12 0.80
CA LYS A 149 19.64 -5.07 1.80
C LYS A 149 19.09 -4.76 3.19
N GLU A 150 18.99 -3.48 3.56
CA GLU A 150 18.47 -3.05 4.85
C GLU A 150 16.97 -3.32 4.96
N LEU A 151 16.20 -3.04 3.91
CA LEU A 151 14.77 -3.36 3.86
C LEU A 151 14.51 -4.85 3.99
N ILE A 152 15.19 -5.67 3.19
CA ILE A 152 15.06 -7.14 3.25
C ILE A 152 15.43 -7.63 4.66
N ALA A 153 16.49 -7.11 5.26
CA ALA A 153 16.87 -7.47 6.63
C ALA A 153 15.81 -7.06 7.65
N TRP A 154 15.16 -5.91 7.48
CA TRP A 154 14.08 -5.45 8.35
C TRP A 154 12.84 -6.36 8.22
N VAL A 155 12.43 -6.66 6.99
CA VAL A 155 11.28 -7.54 6.73
C VAL A 155 11.54 -8.96 7.22
N ARG A 156 12.74 -9.52 6.99
CA ARG A 156 13.13 -10.86 7.46
C ARG A 156 13.02 -11.06 8.97
N LYS A 157 13.18 -10.00 9.77
CA LYS A 157 13.00 -10.08 11.22
C LYS A 157 11.56 -10.43 11.62
N ARG A 158 10.57 -10.07 10.80
CA ARG A 158 9.14 -10.37 11.04
C ARG A 158 8.63 -11.51 10.17
N LEU A 159 9.10 -11.59 8.92
CA LEU A 159 8.72 -12.59 7.93
C LEU A 159 9.97 -13.39 7.52
N PRO A 160 10.32 -14.46 8.26
CA PRO A 160 11.43 -15.32 7.91
C PRO A 160 11.36 -15.82 6.46
N GLY A 161 12.53 -15.92 5.83
CA GLY A 161 12.69 -16.39 4.46
C GLY A 161 12.52 -15.33 3.37
N TYR A 162 11.93 -14.15 3.64
CA TYR A 162 11.71 -13.06 2.66
C TYR A 162 12.93 -12.79 1.76
N GLN A 163 12.76 -12.67 0.44
CA GLN A 163 13.83 -12.52 -0.55
C GLN A 163 13.76 -11.17 -1.29
N GLY A 164 14.78 -10.87 -2.11
CA GLY A 164 14.80 -9.64 -2.91
C GLY A 164 13.73 -9.62 -4.01
N ASN A 165 13.44 -10.78 -4.63
CA ASN A 165 12.37 -10.89 -5.62
C ASN A 165 11.00 -10.49 -5.03
N ASP A 166 10.75 -10.90 -3.79
CA ASP A 166 9.53 -10.53 -3.06
C ASP A 166 9.47 -9.01 -2.88
N LEU A 167 10.58 -8.34 -2.55
CA LEU A 167 10.61 -6.89 -2.42
C LEU A 167 10.15 -6.19 -3.70
N ASN A 168 10.71 -6.58 -4.85
CA ASN A 168 10.36 -5.98 -6.13
C ASN A 168 8.88 -6.16 -6.46
N GLU A 169 8.32 -7.34 -6.18
CA GLU A 169 6.89 -7.58 -6.33
C GLU A 169 6.07 -6.60 -5.47
N HIS A 170 6.33 -6.51 -4.17
CA HIS A 170 5.58 -5.61 -3.26
C HIS A 170 5.74 -4.13 -3.63
N LEU A 171 6.93 -3.71 -4.06
CA LEU A 171 7.18 -2.34 -4.47
C LEU A 171 6.47 -1.98 -5.78
N SER A 172 6.35 -2.92 -6.73
CA SER A 172 5.68 -2.67 -8.00
C SER A 172 4.18 -2.31 -7.86
N TYR A 173 3.52 -2.81 -6.82
CA TYR A 173 2.12 -2.48 -6.52
C TYR A 173 1.96 -1.21 -5.66
N SER A 174 3.03 -0.73 -5.03
CA SER A 174 2.97 0.41 -4.12
C SER A 174 3.28 1.71 -4.83
N LYS A 175 2.26 2.57 -5.00
CA LYS A 175 2.44 3.94 -5.50
C LYS A 175 3.10 4.89 -4.49
N GLN A 176 3.36 4.42 -3.26
CA GLN A 176 3.81 5.26 -2.14
C GLN A 176 5.32 5.19 -1.90
N VAL A 177 6.03 4.29 -2.56
CA VAL A 177 7.47 4.10 -2.37
C VAL A 177 8.21 4.58 -3.60
N TYR A 178 9.13 5.53 -3.41
CA TYR A 178 10.01 6.05 -4.43
C TYR A 178 11.33 5.27 -4.44
N GLU A 179 11.73 4.80 -5.61
CA GLU A 179 13.07 4.27 -5.85
C GLU A 179 14.03 5.42 -6.13
N TYR A 180 15.13 5.46 -5.36
CA TYR A 180 16.14 6.49 -5.46
C TYR A 180 17.23 5.97 -6.40
N PRO A 181 17.53 6.69 -7.49
CA PRO A 181 18.44 6.18 -8.51
C PRO A 181 19.84 5.98 -7.93
N LYS A 182 20.54 4.97 -8.46
CA LYS A 182 21.96 4.75 -8.19
C LYS A 182 22.78 5.85 -8.87
N TYR A 183 23.65 6.52 -8.11
CA TYR A 183 24.50 7.59 -8.66
C TYR A 183 25.89 7.57 -8.02
N GLY A 184 26.92 7.32 -8.84
CA GLY A 184 28.29 7.18 -8.38
C GLY A 184 28.42 6.10 -7.29
N LYS A 185 28.80 6.52 -6.07
CA LYS A 185 28.93 5.63 -4.89
C LYS A 185 27.61 5.43 -4.12
N ILE A 186 26.57 6.20 -4.45
CA ILE A 186 25.26 6.11 -3.80
C ILE A 186 24.54 4.88 -4.36
N LYS A 187 24.23 3.92 -3.48
CA LYS A 187 23.44 2.72 -3.81
C LYS A 187 21.97 3.08 -3.99
N THR A 188 21.23 2.26 -4.73
CA THR A 188 19.76 2.34 -4.79
C THR A 188 19.18 2.30 -3.38
N LYS A 189 18.33 3.27 -3.09
CA LYS A 189 17.56 3.36 -1.84
C LYS A 189 16.08 3.45 -2.18
N TYR A 190 15.27 3.24 -1.17
CA TYR A 190 13.82 3.39 -1.25
C TYR A 190 13.38 4.33 -0.15
N GLY A 191 12.39 5.18 -0.43
CA GLY A 191 11.87 6.15 0.53
C GLY A 191 10.40 6.47 0.28
N LEU A 192 9.72 7.07 1.27
CA LEU A 192 8.32 7.51 1.14
C LEU A 192 8.19 8.91 0.53
N LYS A 193 9.30 9.62 0.36
CA LYS A 193 9.35 10.95 -0.27
C LYS A 193 10.17 10.86 -1.56
N PRO A 194 9.98 11.77 -2.52
CA PRO A 194 10.89 11.89 -3.66
C PRO A 194 12.35 12.06 -3.20
N PRO A 195 13.34 11.57 -3.97
CA PRO A 195 14.74 11.76 -3.64
C PRO A 195 15.09 13.25 -3.66
N GLU A 196 15.75 13.72 -2.60
CA GLU A 196 16.34 15.06 -2.57
C GLU A 196 17.38 15.19 -3.69
N PRO A 197 17.34 16.23 -4.53
CA PRO A 197 18.26 16.37 -5.66
C PRO A 197 19.70 16.66 -5.22
N GLY A 198 19.90 17.30 -4.07
CA GLY A 198 21.21 17.78 -3.60
C GLY A 198 22.34 16.74 -3.67
N PRO A 199 22.19 15.52 -3.10
CA PRO A 199 23.18 14.46 -3.18
C PRO A 199 23.57 14.04 -4.61
N TYR A 200 22.68 14.22 -5.60
CA TYR A 200 22.92 13.89 -7.00
C TYR A 200 23.66 15.00 -7.75
N LEU A 201 23.57 16.23 -7.25
CA LEU A 201 24.16 17.41 -7.88
C LEU A 201 25.60 17.68 -7.45
N VAL A 202 26.19 16.89 -6.55
CA VAL A 202 27.56 17.12 -6.03
C VAL A 202 28.60 17.22 -7.16
N LYS A 203 28.56 16.33 -8.15
CA LYS A 203 29.49 16.36 -9.28
C LYS A 203 29.28 17.60 -10.16
N ALA A 204 28.02 17.92 -10.46
CA ALA A 204 27.68 19.11 -11.25
C ALA A 204 28.15 20.40 -10.54
N ILE A 205 27.99 20.48 -9.22
CA ILE A 205 28.47 21.60 -8.41
C ILE A 205 30.01 21.71 -8.48
N GLN A 206 30.75 20.60 -8.43
CA GLN A 206 32.20 20.59 -8.58
C GLN A 206 32.66 21.03 -9.98
N GLU A 207 31.94 20.61 -11.02
CA GLU A 207 32.19 21.02 -12.40
C GLU A 207 31.93 22.53 -12.57
N ILE A 208 30.82 23.04 -12.05
CA ILE A 208 30.50 24.49 -12.03
C ILE A 208 31.58 25.28 -11.28
N ALA A 209 32.04 24.79 -10.12
CA ALA A 209 33.13 25.42 -9.37
C ALA A 209 34.48 25.39 -10.12
N THR A 210 34.67 24.43 -11.03
CA THR A 210 35.85 24.36 -11.90
C THR A 210 35.77 25.37 -13.02
N VAL A 211 34.60 25.51 -13.66
CA VAL A 211 34.32 26.55 -14.66
C VAL A 211 34.49 27.95 -14.06
N GLN A 212 33.97 28.17 -12.85
CA GLN A 212 34.14 29.44 -12.13
C GLN A 212 35.62 29.81 -11.95
N ARG A 213 36.47 28.86 -11.53
CA ARG A 213 37.92 29.10 -11.39
C ARG A 213 38.59 29.36 -12.73
N LEU A 214 38.17 28.67 -13.80
CA LEU A 214 38.71 28.85 -15.14
C LEU A 214 38.37 30.24 -15.73
N LEU A 215 37.16 30.74 -15.46
CA LEU A 215 36.68 32.02 -15.99
C LEU A 215 37.01 33.23 -15.09
N ALA A 216 37.45 33.00 -13.86
CA ALA A 216 37.81 34.07 -12.91
C ALA A 216 38.84 35.08 -13.45
N PRO A 217 39.92 34.70 -14.18
CA PRO A 217 40.87 35.66 -14.76
C PRO A 217 40.23 36.64 -15.76
N PHE A 218 39.07 36.29 -16.32
CA PHE A 218 38.32 37.11 -17.27
C PHE A 218 37.24 37.96 -16.61
N GLN A 219 37.20 38.02 -15.26
CA GLN A 219 36.22 38.81 -14.49
C GLN A 219 34.75 38.44 -14.76
N ILE A 220 34.48 37.21 -15.22
CA ILE A 220 33.12 36.71 -15.38
C ILE A 220 32.54 36.39 -13.99
N SER A 221 31.42 37.01 -13.64
CA SER A 221 30.78 36.81 -12.34
C SER A 221 30.10 35.46 -12.21
N ARG A 222 29.86 35.01 -10.97
CA ARG A 222 29.15 33.77 -10.67
C ARG A 222 27.73 33.79 -11.22
N GLU A 223 27.07 34.94 -11.14
CA GLU A 223 25.71 35.17 -11.64
C GLU A 223 25.66 35.00 -13.16
N ALA A 224 26.62 35.56 -13.90
CA ALA A 224 26.69 35.41 -15.35
C ALA A 224 26.85 33.93 -15.78
N ILE A 225 27.63 33.15 -15.03
CA ILE A 225 27.79 31.70 -15.27
C ILE A 225 26.48 30.96 -14.98
N HIS A 226 25.81 31.29 -13.86
CA HIS A 226 24.52 30.68 -13.53
C HIS A 226 23.43 31.04 -14.54
N ASP A 227 23.39 32.29 -15.02
CA ASP A 227 22.46 32.75 -16.05
C ASP A 227 22.71 32.04 -17.38
N ALA A 228 23.98 31.88 -17.78
CA ALA A 228 24.34 31.12 -18.97
C ALA A 228 23.94 29.66 -18.85
N LEU A 229 24.20 29.02 -17.70
CA LEU A 229 23.76 27.66 -17.43
C LEU A 229 22.23 27.55 -17.44
N GLY A 230 21.52 28.54 -16.89
CA GLY A 230 20.07 28.64 -16.94
C GLY A 230 19.53 28.69 -18.37
N ARG A 231 20.16 29.47 -19.26
CA ARG A 231 19.85 29.52 -20.70
C ARG A 231 20.00 28.16 -21.36
N GLU A 232 21.14 27.52 -21.19
CA GLU A 232 21.44 26.24 -21.82
C GLU A 232 20.53 25.11 -21.29
N LEU A 233 20.13 25.16 -20.02
CA LEU A 233 19.16 24.23 -19.43
C LEU A 233 17.70 24.55 -19.80
N GLY A 234 17.45 25.63 -20.56
CA GLY A 234 16.11 26.07 -20.91
C GLY A 234 15.29 26.58 -19.72
N LEU A 235 15.95 26.97 -18.62
CA LEU A 235 15.35 27.54 -17.42
C LEU A 235 15.11 29.06 -17.53
N GLU A 236 15.36 29.65 -18.70
CA GLU A 236 15.12 31.07 -18.94
C GLU A 236 13.70 31.45 -18.51
N PRO A 237 13.57 32.41 -17.58
CA PRO A 237 12.29 33.00 -17.26
C PRO A 237 11.71 33.58 -18.55
N LYS A 238 10.62 33.01 -19.06
CA LYS A 238 9.86 33.58 -20.20
C LYS A 238 9.41 35.03 -19.96
N THR A 239 9.65 35.59 -18.77
CA THR A 239 9.29 36.94 -18.35
C THR A 239 10.05 38.08 -19.03
N ARG A 240 11.14 37.86 -19.79
CA ARG A 240 11.80 38.98 -20.51
C ARG A 240 11.31 39.25 -21.93
N GLY A 241 10.39 38.44 -22.47
CA GLY A 241 9.79 38.65 -23.79
C GLY A 241 8.55 39.55 -23.83
N LEU A 242 7.91 39.85 -22.69
CA LEU A 242 6.59 40.51 -22.66
C LEU A 242 6.62 42.04 -22.51
N ALA A 243 7.79 42.66 -22.36
CA ALA A 243 7.88 44.12 -22.17
C ALA A 243 7.81 44.95 -23.47
N LYS A 244 7.59 44.34 -24.64
CA LYS A 244 7.50 45.08 -25.91
C LYS A 244 6.22 44.93 -26.73
N ASP A 245 5.24 44.15 -26.24
CA ASP A 245 3.95 43.95 -26.94
C ASP A 245 2.71 44.33 -26.10
N GLN A 246 2.90 45.07 -25.00
CA GLN A 246 1.82 45.56 -24.13
C GLN A 246 1.12 46.85 -24.63
N SER A 247 1.32 47.28 -25.88
CA SER A 247 0.61 48.47 -26.41
C SER A 247 -0.65 48.15 -27.22
N LYS A 248 -1.03 46.87 -27.36
CA LYS A 248 -2.31 46.50 -27.97
C LYS A 248 -3.25 45.85 -26.96
N ALA A 249 -4.13 46.70 -26.41
CA ALA A 249 -5.40 46.40 -25.79
C ALA A 249 -5.36 45.63 -24.45
N GLU A 250 -5.05 46.33 -23.37
CA GLU A 250 -5.75 46.11 -22.09
C GLU A 250 -7.24 46.40 -22.31
N THR A 251 -7.95 45.45 -22.91
CA THR A 251 -9.41 45.42 -22.87
C THR A 251 -9.76 45.26 -21.41
N ALA A 252 -10.48 46.22 -20.83
CA ALA A 252 -10.78 46.19 -19.40
C ALA A 252 -11.39 44.82 -19.03
N PRO A 253 -11.01 44.20 -17.91
CA PRO A 253 -11.45 42.83 -17.56
C PRO A 253 -12.97 42.61 -17.68
N HIS A 254 -13.76 43.63 -17.36
CA HIS A 254 -15.22 43.62 -17.50
C HIS A 254 -15.71 43.58 -18.95
N GLU A 255 -15.03 44.24 -19.88
CA GLU A 255 -15.36 44.19 -21.31
C GLU A 255 -15.05 42.81 -21.89
N ALA A 256 -13.95 42.19 -21.47
CA ALA A 256 -13.58 40.84 -21.90
C ALA A 256 -14.55 39.78 -21.36
N GLU A 257 -15.01 39.90 -20.11
CA GLU A 257 -16.08 39.08 -19.55
C GLU A 257 -17.40 39.21 -20.35
N ALA A 258 -17.82 40.45 -20.64
CA ALA A 258 -19.03 40.72 -21.41
C ALA A 258 -18.94 40.16 -22.84
N LEU A 259 -17.77 40.29 -23.48
CA LEU A 259 -17.48 39.73 -24.80
C LEU A 259 -17.59 38.20 -24.79
N LEU A 260 -17.03 37.54 -23.77
CA LEU A 260 -17.05 36.08 -23.66
C LEU A 260 -18.49 35.55 -23.50
N LEU A 261 -19.29 36.16 -22.61
CA LEU A 261 -20.69 35.77 -22.42
C LEU A 261 -21.57 36.04 -23.65
N LYS A 262 -21.34 37.18 -24.33
CA LYS A 262 -22.01 37.49 -25.60
C LYS A 262 -21.67 36.44 -26.67
N THR A 263 -20.40 36.04 -26.74
CA THR A 263 -19.94 35.02 -27.70
C THR A 263 -20.50 33.64 -27.38
N MET A 264 -20.56 33.26 -26.09
CA MET A 264 -21.23 32.02 -25.67
C MET A 264 -22.69 31.99 -26.11
N THR A 265 -23.42 33.09 -25.93
CA THR A 265 -24.83 33.19 -26.35
C THR A 265 -24.99 33.05 -27.86
N ARG A 266 -24.04 33.57 -28.65
CA ARG A 266 -24.02 33.43 -30.11
C ARG A 266 -23.73 32.01 -30.58
N LEU A 267 -22.88 31.27 -29.86
CA LEU A 267 -22.50 29.89 -30.18
C LEU A 267 -23.57 28.86 -29.77
N GLN A 268 -24.54 29.25 -28.94
CA GLN A 268 -25.64 28.36 -28.57
C GLN A 268 -26.63 28.16 -29.72
N PRO A 269 -27.12 26.94 -29.96
CA PRO A 269 -28.17 26.69 -30.95
C PRO A 269 -29.44 27.51 -30.64
N PRO A 270 -30.14 28.04 -31.65
CA PRO A 270 -31.39 28.75 -31.47
C PRO A 270 -32.41 27.91 -30.69
N GLY A 271 -33.02 28.50 -29.66
CA GLY A 271 -34.03 27.82 -28.82
C GLY A 271 -33.46 26.95 -27.69
N GLN A 272 -32.13 26.74 -27.62
CA GLN A 272 -31.49 25.97 -26.55
C GLN A 272 -30.70 26.88 -25.60
N ARG A 273 -31.42 27.54 -24.68
CA ARG A 273 -30.76 28.19 -23.55
C ARG A 273 -30.10 27.11 -22.71
N ARG A 274 -28.81 27.29 -22.38
CA ARG A 274 -27.97 26.36 -21.58
C ARG A 274 -27.42 25.14 -22.35
N ALA A 275 -27.33 25.20 -23.68
CA ALA A 275 -26.52 24.23 -24.42
C ALA A 275 -25.02 24.32 -24.02
N LEU A 276 -24.35 23.18 -23.97
CA LEU A 276 -22.91 23.07 -23.75
C LEU A 276 -22.15 23.69 -24.92
N VAL A 277 -21.31 24.67 -24.64
CA VAL A 277 -20.41 25.29 -25.63
C VAL A 277 -19.02 24.69 -25.49
N SER A 278 -18.40 24.31 -26.60
CA SER A 278 -17.01 23.83 -26.62
C SER A 278 -16.06 24.96 -26.25
N ILE A 279 -15.18 24.73 -25.27
CA ILE A 279 -14.17 25.73 -24.86
C ILE A 279 -13.22 26.08 -26.01
N ARG A 280 -12.88 25.10 -26.86
CA ARG A 280 -12.00 25.30 -28.02
C ARG A 280 -12.64 26.26 -29.03
N GLU A 281 -13.92 26.06 -29.31
CA GLU A 281 -14.67 26.90 -30.25
C GLU A 281 -14.90 28.30 -29.70
N LEU A 282 -15.24 28.39 -28.41
CA LEU A 282 -15.38 29.67 -27.72
C LEU A 282 -14.08 30.46 -27.77
N ARG A 283 -12.94 29.83 -27.46
CA ARG A 283 -11.62 30.47 -27.49
C ARG A 283 -11.23 30.93 -28.89
N ARG A 284 -11.50 30.14 -29.95
CA ARG A 284 -11.24 30.56 -31.34
C ARG A 284 -12.13 31.73 -31.77
N SER A 285 -13.28 31.90 -31.13
CA SER A 285 -14.26 32.95 -31.44
C SER A 285 -14.00 34.27 -30.69
N VAL A 286 -13.08 34.27 -29.73
CA VAL A 286 -12.67 35.48 -28.97
C VAL A 286 -11.17 35.69 -29.14
N GLU A 287 -10.75 36.87 -29.58
CA GLU A 287 -9.34 37.21 -29.77
C GLU A 287 -8.66 37.56 -28.45
N LEU A 288 -8.66 36.62 -27.50
CA LEU A 288 -8.05 36.78 -26.18
C LEU A 288 -6.80 35.89 -26.06
N ALA A 289 -5.76 36.41 -25.40
CA ALA A 289 -4.62 35.61 -24.99
C ALA A 289 -5.06 34.48 -24.06
N LYS A 290 -4.44 33.29 -24.17
CA LYS A 290 -4.83 32.09 -23.41
C LYS A 290 -4.98 32.34 -21.91
N SER A 291 -3.97 32.99 -21.32
CA SER A 291 -3.96 33.26 -19.88
C SER A 291 -5.13 34.14 -19.44
N VAL A 292 -5.47 35.15 -20.24
CA VAL A 292 -6.61 36.05 -19.99
C VAL A 292 -7.93 35.29 -20.15
N PHE A 293 -8.05 34.49 -21.21
CA PHE A 293 -9.21 33.63 -21.46
C PHE A 293 -9.46 32.66 -20.30
N ASP A 294 -8.44 31.89 -19.90
CA ASP A 294 -8.52 30.91 -18.82
C ASP A 294 -8.93 31.58 -17.51
N HIS A 295 -8.31 32.71 -17.18
CA HIS A 295 -8.61 33.48 -15.97
C HIS A 295 -10.07 33.96 -15.95
N ILE A 296 -10.57 34.51 -17.06
CA ILE A 296 -11.97 34.98 -17.19
C ILE A 296 -12.95 33.82 -17.04
N VAL A 297 -12.69 32.68 -17.71
CA VAL A 297 -13.55 31.50 -17.63
C VAL A 297 -13.65 30.98 -16.19
N LEU A 298 -12.51 30.87 -15.50
CA LEU A 298 -12.48 30.44 -14.09
C LEU A 298 -13.14 31.47 -13.17
N SER A 299 -12.93 32.77 -13.38
CA SER A 299 -13.60 33.85 -12.63
C SER A 299 -15.13 33.76 -12.77
N LEU A 300 -15.64 33.62 -13.98
CA LEU A 300 -17.07 33.46 -14.24
C LEU A 300 -17.66 32.20 -13.58
N ALA A 301 -16.87 31.12 -13.51
CA ALA A 301 -17.30 29.89 -12.84
C ALA A 301 -17.39 30.08 -11.31
N ILE A 302 -16.40 30.77 -10.72
CA ILE A 302 -16.38 31.13 -9.29
C ILE A 302 -17.57 32.03 -8.95
N GLN A 303 -17.89 32.99 -9.81
CA GLN A 303 -19.07 33.86 -9.68
C GLN A 303 -20.40 33.13 -9.91
N GLY A 304 -20.39 31.85 -10.28
CA GLY A 304 -21.60 31.09 -10.54
C GLY A 304 -22.35 31.52 -11.79
N ARG A 305 -21.70 32.23 -12.72
CA ARG A 305 -22.29 32.69 -13.99
C ARG A 305 -22.19 31.64 -15.10
N VAL A 306 -21.26 30.70 -14.96
CA VAL A 306 -21.11 29.55 -15.86
C VAL A 306 -20.90 28.26 -15.06
N ALA A 307 -21.16 27.12 -15.68
CA ALA A 307 -20.73 25.80 -15.22
C ALA A 307 -19.68 25.25 -16.18
N LEU A 308 -18.58 24.70 -15.64
CA LEU A 308 -17.53 24.07 -16.42
C LEU A 308 -17.67 22.54 -16.37
N HIS A 309 -17.43 21.90 -17.51
CA HIS A 309 -17.44 20.45 -17.65
C HIS A 309 -16.00 19.96 -17.81
N HIS A 310 -15.55 19.09 -16.89
CA HIS A 310 -14.21 18.53 -16.93
C HIS A 310 -14.08 17.46 -18.00
N HIS A 311 -12.84 17.26 -18.47
CA HIS A 311 -12.49 16.17 -19.36
C HIS A 311 -12.09 14.94 -18.53
N ASP A 312 -12.71 13.78 -18.76
CA ASP A 312 -12.46 12.57 -17.96
C ASP A 312 -11.04 11.99 -18.15
N PHE A 313 -10.49 12.14 -19.36
CA PHE A 313 -9.20 11.55 -19.74
C PHE A 313 -8.25 12.55 -20.41
N PRO A 314 -7.81 13.64 -19.74
CA PRO A 314 -6.99 14.67 -20.38
C PRO A 314 -5.64 14.14 -20.87
N SER A 315 -5.14 13.04 -20.28
CA SER A 315 -3.91 12.35 -20.71
C SER A 315 -4.00 11.71 -22.10
N SER A 316 -5.21 11.46 -22.61
CA SER A 316 -5.41 10.93 -23.97
C SER A 316 -5.23 11.98 -25.07
N LEU A 317 -5.25 13.27 -24.70
CA LEU A 317 -5.09 14.38 -25.63
C LEU A 317 -3.61 14.69 -25.87
N SER A 318 -3.30 15.06 -27.11
CA SER A 318 -1.96 15.57 -27.44
C SER A 318 -1.65 16.86 -26.64
N PRO A 319 -0.36 17.22 -26.46
CA PRO A 319 0.00 18.45 -25.76
C PRO A 319 -0.66 19.71 -26.35
N ASN A 320 -0.75 19.79 -27.69
CA ASN A 320 -1.37 20.92 -28.39
C ASN A 320 -2.87 20.98 -28.12
N GLU A 321 -3.56 19.84 -28.12
CA GLU A 321 -4.99 19.75 -27.81
C GLU A 321 -5.32 20.07 -26.36
N ARG A 322 -4.44 19.71 -25.43
CA ARG A 322 -4.55 20.10 -24.02
C ARG A 322 -4.33 21.60 -23.83
N ASP A 323 -3.43 22.20 -24.60
CA ASP A 323 -3.18 23.63 -24.55
C ASP A 323 -4.34 24.46 -25.12
N GLU A 324 -5.28 23.87 -25.86
CA GLU A 324 -6.52 24.55 -26.26
C GLU A 324 -7.58 24.59 -25.14
N LEU A 325 -7.45 23.78 -24.09
CA LEU A 325 -8.41 23.70 -22.97
C LEU A 325 -8.07 24.69 -21.84
N VAL A 326 -9.08 24.98 -21.01
CA VAL A 326 -8.90 25.74 -19.76
C VAL A 326 -8.38 24.80 -18.69
N ARG A 327 -7.33 25.22 -17.96
CA ARG A 327 -6.72 24.46 -16.87
C ARG A 327 -6.76 25.27 -15.57
N ASP A 328 -7.19 24.64 -14.47
CA ASP A 328 -7.11 25.26 -13.14
C ASP A 328 -5.75 25.02 -12.45
N GLU A 329 -5.60 25.58 -11.25
CA GLU A 329 -4.38 25.45 -10.44
C GLU A 329 -4.12 24.00 -10.00
N GLN A 330 -5.17 23.18 -9.90
CA GLN A 330 -5.11 21.78 -9.51
C GLN A 330 -4.74 20.86 -10.70
N GLY A 331 -4.71 21.39 -11.93
CA GLY A 331 -4.41 20.64 -13.14
C GLY A 331 -5.61 19.93 -13.76
N THR A 332 -6.83 20.27 -13.36
CA THR A 332 -8.06 19.83 -14.02
C THR A 332 -8.20 20.56 -15.36
N TYR A 333 -8.61 19.82 -16.39
CA TYR A 333 -8.87 20.37 -17.71
C TYR A 333 -10.37 20.41 -17.98
N TYR A 334 -10.86 21.54 -18.46
CA TYR A 334 -12.27 21.73 -18.81
C TYR A 334 -12.45 21.74 -20.32
N VAL A 335 -13.43 20.97 -20.80
CA VAL A 335 -13.72 20.79 -22.24
C VAL A 335 -14.93 21.60 -22.71
N GLY A 336 -15.87 21.89 -21.80
CA GLY A 336 -17.08 22.63 -22.13
C GLY A 336 -17.52 23.60 -21.04
N ILE A 337 -18.35 24.55 -21.44
CA ILE A 337 -18.85 25.64 -20.61
C ILE A 337 -20.34 25.89 -20.90
N VAL A 338 -21.14 26.05 -19.85
CA VAL A 338 -22.59 26.31 -19.94
C VAL A 338 -22.91 27.62 -19.20
N PRO A 339 -23.60 28.60 -19.80
CA PRO A 339 -24.05 29.78 -19.07
C PRO A 339 -25.17 29.41 -18.09
N LYS A 340 -25.09 29.96 -16.88
CA LYS A 340 -26.18 29.90 -15.89
C LYS A 340 -27.06 31.14 -16.06
N GLU A 341 -28.36 30.99 -15.85
CA GLU A 341 -29.24 32.17 -15.77
C GLU A 341 -28.88 32.93 -14.50
N THR A 342 -28.55 34.22 -14.66
CA THR A 342 -28.55 35.14 -13.53
C THR A 342 -29.97 35.15 -12.95
N PRO A 343 -30.12 34.87 -11.64
CA PRO A 343 -31.42 34.84 -10.98
C PRO A 343 -32.13 36.19 -11.03
#